data_AF-A0AA38TEK2-F1
#
_entry.id   AF-A0AA38TEK2-F1
#
_cell.length_a   1.000
_cell.length_b   1.000
_cell.length_c   1.000
_cell.angle_alpha   90.00
_cell.angle_beta   90.00
_cell.angle_gamma   90.00
#
_symmetry.space_group_name_H-M   'P 1'
#
loop_
_entity.id
_entity.type
_entity.pdbx_description
1 polymer ?
#
loop_
_entity_poly.entity_id
_entity_poly.type
_entity_poly.pdbx_seq_one_letter_code
_entity_poly.pdbx_strand_id
1 'polypeptide(L)'
;MALFSRGRIVSSSLFSKLVHHPPIQRSFSSSSNGYNQKSHRPQSGEKASLMMNNNPMFSLDISSQVGSCMPISMMRIGTIIHNIEMNPGQGGKLVRAAGTSAKILKEPAASKLCLIRLPSGVEKLIDSSCRATIGVVSNPEHATKKLRKAGHSRWLGRRPVVRGVAMNPVDHPHGGGEGKSKSSGCRGGVSKTPWGKPTKSGFKTGPLKRRK
;
A
#
# COMPACT_ATOMS: atom_id res chain seq x y z
N MET A 1 -49.95 -26.84 12.34
CA MET A 1 -50.99 -27.54 11.55
C MET A 1 -50.73 -27.20 10.10
N ALA A 2 -50.44 -28.23 9.28
CA ALA A 2 -50.32 -28.24 7.82
C ALA A 2 -49.24 -27.34 7.14
N LEU A 3 -48.53 -27.72 6.08
CA LEU A 3 -48.21 -29.01 5.44
C LEU A 3 -47.08 -28.72 4.42
N PHE A 4 -46.35 -29.77 4.08
CA PHE A 4 -45.23 -29.83 3.15
C PHE A 4 -45.56 -29.38 1.71
N SER A 5 -44.59 -28.77 1.02
CA SER A 5 -44.22 -29.21 -0.33
C SER A 5 -42.72 -29.02 -0.59
N ARG A 6 -42.08 -30.12 -1.02
CA ARG A 6 -40.67 -30.21 -1.46
C ARG A 6 -40.62 -30.12 -2.99
N GLY A 7 -39.61 -29.47 -3.56
CA GLY A 7 -39.30 -29.52 -5.00
C GLY A 7 -37.96 -28.88 -5.40
N ARG A 8 -36.89 -29.70 -5.36
CA ARG A 8 -35.55 -29.74 -6.06
C ARG A 8 -35.07 -28.50 -6.84
N ILE A 9 -33.90 -27.89 -6.52
CA ILE A 9 -32.50 -28.12 -7.04
C ILE A 9 -32.44 -28.16 -8.59
N VAL A 10 -31.77 -27.26 -9.34
CA VAL A 10 -30.32 -27.10 -9.65
C VAL A 10 -30.18 -25.72 -10.36
N SER A 11 -29.26 -24.79 -10.04
CA SER A 11 -27.86 -24.81 -10.51
C SER A 11 -26.93 -23.95 -9.64
N SER A 12 -25.76 -24.52 -9.33
CA SER A 12 -24.80 -24.08 -8.34
C SER A 12 -23.82 -22.98 -8.81
N SER A 13 -24.11 -22.26 -9.89
CA SER A 13 -23.13 -21.35 -10.52
C SER A 13 -23.48 -19.85 -10.48
N LEU A 14 -24.63 -19.45 -9.92
CA LEU A 14 -25.08 -18.05 -9.95
C LEU A 14 -25.22 -17.35 -8.58
N PHE A 15 -24.94 -18.04 -7.46
CA PHE A 15 -25.05 -17.43 -6.12
C PHE A 15 -23.71 -17.04 -5.47
N SER A 16 -22.58 -17.18 -6.17
CA SER A 16 -21.25 -16.88 -5.61
C SER A 16 -20.70 -15.47 -5.93
N LYS A 17 -21.47 -14.60 -6.59
CA LYS A 17 -20.99 -13.28 -7.05
C LYS A 17 -21.45 -12.05 -6.26
N LEU A 18 -22.29 -12.19 -5.23
CA LEU A 18 -22.76 -11.03 -4.48
C LEU A 18 -22.76 -11.29 -2.96
N VAL A 19 -21.99 -10.47 -2.25
CA VAL A 19 -22.23 -10.06 -0.86
C VAL A 19 -21.73 -11.04 0.23
N HIS A 20 -20.42 -11.02 0.52
CA HIS A 20 -19.81 -10.80 1.85
C HIS A 20 -18.31 -11.16 1.82
N HIS A 21 -17.45 -10.26 2.31
CA HIS A 21 -16.06 -10.57 2.61
C HIS A 21 -15.80 -10.30 4.10
N PRO A 22 -15.25 -11.26 4.87
CA PRO A 22 -14.79 -11.01 6.23
C PRO A 22 -13.47 -10.21 6.25
N PRO A 23 -13.12 -9.58 7.38
CA PRO A 23 -11.92 -8.76 7.49
C PRO A 23 -10.71 -9.65 7.75
N ILE A 24 -9.65 -9.49 6.96
CA ILE A 24 -8.21 -9.68 7.27
C ILE A 24 -7.48 -9.60 5.92
N GLN A 25 -6.58 -8.61 5.83
CA GLN A 25 -5.59 -8.34 4.76
C GLN A 25 -6.05 -8.48 3.29
N ARG A 26 -6.21 -7.34 2.61
CA ARG A 26 -6.44 -7.27 1.15
C ARG A 26 -5.35 -6.46 0.45
N SER A 27 -4.20 -7.08 0.22
CA SER A 27 -3.55 -6.94 -1.08
C SER A 27 -4.30 -7.87 -2.03
N PHE A 28 -4.92 -7.34 -3.08
CA PHE A 28 -5.40 -8.20 -4.16
C PHE A 28 -4.17 -8.88 -4.78
N SER A 29 -4.02 -10.17 -4.52
CA SER A 29 -3.17 -11.05 -5.31
C SER A 29 -3.78 -11.08 -6.72
N SER A 30 -3.08 -10.51 -7.69
CA SER A 30 -3.38 -10.76 -9.10
C SER A 30 -3.24 -12.25 -9.34
N SER A 31 -4.29 -12.84 -9.90
CA SER A 31 -4.34 -14.23 -10.34
C SER A 31 -3.08 -14.57 -11.14
N SER A 32 -2.46 -15.69 -10.78
CA SER A 32 -1.44 -16.36 -11.55
C SER A 32 -2.01 -16.72 -12.93
N ASN A 33 -1.75 -15.89 -13.94
CA ASN A 33 -1.80 -16.37 -15.32
C ASN A 33 -0.60 -17.29 -15.51
N GLY A 34 -0.87 -18.59 -15.59
CA GLY A 34 0.11 -19.60 -15.94
C GLY A 34 0.76 -19.24 -17.27
N TYR A 35 2.08 -19.04 -17.24
CA TYR A 35 2.92 -19.02 -18.43
C TYR A 35 2.89 -20.42 -19.05
N ASN A 36 2.06 -20.61 -20.09
CA ASN A 36 2.06 -21.83 -20.87
C ASN A 36 3.26 -21.78 -21.84
N GLN A 37 4.29 -22.55 -21.53
CA GLN A 37 5.47 -22.75 -22.36
C GLN A 37 5.05 -23.51 -23.63
N LYS A 38 4.79 -22.78 -24.73
CA LYS A 38 4.82 -23.36 -26.08
C LYS A 38 5.79 -22.57 -26.94
N SER A 39 6.98 -23.15 -27.08
CA SER A 39 8.00 -22.79 -28.05
C SER A 39 7.47 -23.00 -29.47
N HIS A 40 7.17 -21.91 -30.18
CA HIS A 40 7.09 -21.92 -31.64
C HIS A 40 8.22 -21.06 -32.20
N ARG A 41 9.19 -21.73 -32.81
CA ARG A 41 10.24 -21.14 -33.64
C ARG A 41 9.65 -21.00 -35.05
N PRO A 42 9.49 -19.79 -35.63
CA PRO A 42 9.15 -19.69 -37.03
C PRO A 42 10.42 -19.86 -37.86
N GLN A 43 10.33 -20.76 -38.82
CA GLN A 43 11.30 -20.91 -39.88
C GLN A 43 11.25 -19.72 -40.86
N SER A 44 12.35 -19.59 -41.59
CA SER A 44 12.66 -18.69 -42.68
C SER A 44 11.52 -18.33 -43.63
N GLY A 45 11.47 -17.04 -43.99
CA GLY A 45 11.15 -16.59 -45.35
C GLY A 45 9.74 -16.06 -45.54
N GLU A 46 9.57 -14.74 -45.37
CA GLU A 46 8.80 -13.90 -46.31
C GLU A 46 9.14 -12.43 -46.07
N LYS A 47 9.56 -11.75 -47.15
CA LYS A 47 10.00 -10.35 -47.17
C LYS A 47 8.78 -9.44 -47.23
N ALA A 48 8.39 -8.86 -46.09
CA ALA A 48 7.53 -7.68 -46.06
C ALA A 48 8.39 -6.46 -45.71
N SER A 49 8.83 -5.74 -46.75
CA SER A 49 9.49 -4.44 -46.64
C SER A 49 8.46 -3.39 -46.18
N LEU A 50 8.27 -3.27 -44.87
CA LEU A 50 7.61 -2.10 -44.28
C LEU A 50 8.67 -1.02 -44.06
N MET A 51 8.54 0.05 -44.83
CA MET A 51 9.40 1.22 -44.80
C MET A 51 9.54 1.76 -43.37
N MET A 52 10.79 1.89 -42.95
CA MET A 52 11.23 2.50 -41.69
C MET A 52 10.86 3.98 -41.67
N ASN A 53 9.75 4.30 -41.03
CA ASN A 53 9.53 5.66 -40.54
C ASN A 53 10.37 5.85 -39.27
N ASN A 54 11.53 6.49 -39.44
CA ASN A 54 12.46 6.89 -38.40
C ASN A 54 11.86 7.94 -37.47
N ASN A 55 10.99 7.50 -36.55
CA ASN A 55 10.67 8.23 -35.33
C ASN A 55 11.31 7.48 -34.16
N PRO A 56 12.49 7.87 -33.64
CA PRO A 56 13.18 7.13 -32.58
C PRO A 56 12.53 7.25 -31.18
N MET A 57 11.25 7.62 -31.10
CA MET A 57 10.62 8.03 -29.83
C MET A 57 9.30 7.32 -29.50
N PHE A 58 8.83 6.38 -30.34
CA PHE A 58 7.51 5.76 -30.18
C PHE A 58 7.48 4.27 -30.53
N SER A 59 8.56 3.52 -30.25
CA SER A 59 8.34 2.11 -29.94
C SER A 59 7.54 2.09 -28.64
N LEU A 60 6.25 1.72 -28.70
CA LEU A 60 5.52 1.40 -27.48
C LEU A 60 6.28 0.25 -26.79
N ASP A 61 7.15 0.60 -25.85
CA ASP A 61 7.72 -0.33 -24.89
C ASP A 61 6.51 -0.85 -24.13
N ILE A 62 5.94 -1.98 -24.56
CA ILE A 62 4.83 -2.69 -23.89
C ILE A 62 5.14 -2.88 -22.39
N SER A 63 6.43 -2.92 -22.05
CA SER A 63 6.97 -2.87 -20.69
C SER A 63 6.51 -1.64 -19.88
N SER A 64 6.47 -0.43 -20.47
CA SER A 64 6.21 0.84 -19.78
C SER A 64 4.73 1.17 -19.50
N GLN A 65 3.82 0.22 -19.72
CA GLN A 65 2.39 0.38 -19.45
C GLN A 65 2.08 0.42 -17.95
N VAL A 66 1.01 1.13 -17.58
CA VAL A 66 0.51 1.18 -16.20
C VAL A 66 0.06 -0.22 -15.78
N GLY A 67 0.52 -0.68 -14.61
CA GLY A 67 0.26 -2.02 -14.08
C GLY A 67 1.34 -3.05 -14.42
N SER A 68 2.27 -2.75 -15.32
CA SER A 68 3.41 -3.63 -15.60
C SER A 68 4.41 -3.61 -14.43
N CYS A 69 4.95 -4.80 -14.10
CA CYS A 69 5.92 -4.97 -13.04
C CYS A 69 7.29 -5.38 -13.62
N MET A 70 8.31 -4.57 -13.36
CA MET A 70 9.67 -4.77 -13.85
C MET A 70 10.71 -4.37 -12.79
N PRO A 71 11.99 -4.74 -12.95
CA PRO A 71 13.09 -4.21 -12.15
C PRO A 71 13.21 -2.69 -12.31
N ILE A 72 13.57 -2.00 -11.23
CA ILE A 72 13.76 -0.54 -11.23
C ILE A 72 14.82 -0.11 -12.25
N SER A 73 15.85 -0.93 -12.50
CA SER A 73 16.89 -0.71 -13.50
C SER A 73 16.36 -0.44 -14.91
N MET A 74 15.21 -1.00 -15.27
CA MET A 74 14.60 -0.87 -16.60
C MET A 74 13.61 0.30 -16.69
N MET A 75 13.31 0.97 -15.57
CA MET A 75 12.34 2.07 -15.53
C MET A 75 13.00 3.41 -15.86
N ARG A 76 12.27 4.31 -16.51
CA ARG A 76 12.75 5.68 -16.79
C ARG A 76 12.70 6.53 -15.52
N ILE A 77 13.62 7.51 -15.42
CA ILE A 77 13.55 8.59 -14.44
C ILE A 77 12.19 9.31 -14.51
N GLY A 78 11.66 9.71 -13.36
CA GLY A 78 10.39 10.42 -13.27
C GLY A 78 9.14 9.55 -13.34
N THR A 79 9.28 8.25 -13.62
CA THR A 79 8.15 7.32 -13.60
C THR A 79 7.50 7.24 -12.22
N ILE A 80 6.17 7.12 -12.23
CA ILE A 80 5.36 6.94 -11.03
C ILE A 80 5.23 5.44 -10.79
N ILE A 81 5.54 4.99 -9.59
CA ILE A 81 5.61 3.57 -9.24
C ILE A 81 4.95 3.27 -7.90
N HIS A 82 4.50 2.04 -7.72
CA HIS A 82 3.95 1.50 -6.48
C HIS A 82 4.39 0.04 -6.27
N ASN A 83 4.06 -0.52 -5.11
CA ASN A 83 4.39 -1.90 -4.72
C ASN A 83 5.90 -2.22 -4.87
N ILE A 84 6.74 -1.42 -4.22
CA ILE A 84 8.20 -1.46 -4.38
C ILE A 84 8.81 -2.45 -3.39
N GLU A 85 9.74 -3.27 -3.86
CA GLU A 85 10.53 -4.17 -3.00
C GLU A 85 11.49 -3.39 -2.10
N MET A 86 11.77 -3.93 -0.91
CA MET A 86 12.82 -3.36 -0.04
C MET A 86 14.19 -3.92 -0.39
N ASN A 87 14.26 -5.23 -0.58
CA ASN A 87 15.41 -5.98 -1.05
C ASN A 87 14.95 -6.85 -2.24
N PRO A 88 15.85 -7.19 -3.18
CA PRO A 88 15.49 -7.93 -4.38
C PRO A 88 14.85 -9.29 -4.05
N GLY A 89 13.71 -9.60 -4.67
CA GLY A 89 13.03 -10.89 -4.50
C GLY A 89 12.28 -11.06 -3.17
N GLN A 90 12.27 -10.03 -2.31
CA GLN A 90 11.54 -10.07 -1.04
C GLN A 90 10.04 -9.75 -1.19
N GLY A 91 9.60 -9.39 -2.39
CA GLY A 91 8.26 -8.91 -2.68
C GLY A 91 8.03 -7.45 -2.25
N GLY A 92 7.00 -6.85 -2.83
CA GLY A 92 6.65 -5.45 -2.61
C GLY A 92 6.24 -5.16 -1.17
N LYS A 93 6.97 -4.25 -0.51
CA LYS A 93 6.75 -3.85 0.89
C LYS A 93 6.42 -2.38 1.05
N LEU A 94 6.91 -1.55 0.13
CA LEU A 94 6.71 -0.10 0.16
C LEU A 94 5.57 0.29 -0.79
N VAL A 95 4.87 1.38 -0.45
CA VAL A 95 3.87 2.03 -1.32
C VAL A 95 2.74 1.07 -1.76
N ARG A 96 1.96 0.62 -0.78
CA ARG A 96 0.84 -0.33 -0.99
C ARG A 96 -0.53 0.22 -0.58
N ALA A 97 -0.56 1.39 0.02
CA ALA A 97 -1.81 1.98 0.49
C ALA A 97 -2.61 2.55 -0.68
N ALA A 98 -3.93 2.56 -0.57
CA ALA A 98 -4.85 3.06 -1.59
C ALA A 98 -4.48 4.49 -2.02
N GLY A 99 -4.42 4.73 -3.33
CA GLY A 99 -4.06 6.03 -3.89
C GLY A 99 -2.59 6.47 -3.73
N THR A 100 -1.72 5.65 -3.13
CA THR A 100 -0.31 6.04 -2.92
C THR A 100 0.56 5.71 -4.12
N SER A 101 1.61 6.51 -4.32
CA SER A 101 2.65 6.29 -5.32
C SER A 101 3.98 6.86 -4.84
N ALA A 102 5.05 6.47 -5.52
CA ALA A 102 6.39 7.00 -5.38
C ALA A 102 6.92 7.43 -6.76
N LYS A 103 8.01 8.20 -6.76
CA LYS A 103 8.63 8.71 -7.98
C LYS A 103 10.11 8.38 -8.03
N ILE A 104 10.59 7.91 -9.17
CA ILE A 104 12.01 7.72 -9.44
C ILE A 104 12.65 9.10 -9.67
N LEU A 105 13.66 9.46 -8.88
CA LEU A 105 14.33 10.76 -8.96
C LEU A 105 15.66 10.73 -9.72
N LYS A 106 16.38 9.61 -9.68
CA LYS A 106 17.68 9.44 -10.36
C LYS A 106 17.64 8.27 -11.33
N GLU A 107 18.47 8.35 -12.36
CA GLU A 107 18.53 7.34 -13.41
C GLU A 107 18.98 5.98 -12.83
N PRO A 108 18.14 4.93 -12.95
CA PRO A 108 18.40 3.65 -12.32
C PRO A 108 19.38 2.76 -13.09
N ALA A 109 19.63 3.05 -14.38
CA ALA A 109 20.56 2.29 -15.21
C ALA A 109 22.04 2.61 -14.93
N ALA A 110 22.34 3.80 -14.41
CA ALA A 110 23.71 4.25 -14.17
C ALA A 110 24.33 3.73 -12.86
N SER A 111 23.53 3.22 -11.93
CA SER A 111 24.00 2.89 -10.57
C SER A 111 23.29 1.68 -9.96
N LYS A 112 23.96 1.02 -9.02
CA LYS A 112 23.41 -0.12 -8.28
C LYS A 112 22.22 0.28 -7.39
N LEU A 113 22.15 1.54 -6.96
CA LEU A 113 21.13 2.08 -6.07
C LEU A 113 20.36 3.20 -6.76
N CYS A 114 19.04 3.07 -6.81
CA CYS A 114 18.15 4.10 -7.33
C CYS A 114 17.62 4.99 -6.19
N LEU A 115 17.59 6.31 -6.41
CA LEU A 115 16.98 7.26 -5.49
C LEU A 115 15.49 7.42 -5.81
N ILE A 116 14.65 7.04 -4.85
CA ILE A 116 13.18 7.06 -4.97
C ILE A 116 12.58 7.95 -3.89
N ARG A 117 11.67 8.84 -4.28
CA ARG A 117 10.87 9.64 -3.36
C ARG A 117 9.62 8.87 -2.94
N LEU A 118 9.53 8.56 -1.65
CA LEU A 118 8.39 7.86 -1.05
C LEU A 118 7.20 8.80 -0.81
N PRO A 119 5.96 8.27 -0.66
CA PRO A 119 4.78 9.07 -0.32
C PRO A 119 4.90 9.76 1.05
N SER A 120 5.79 9.29 1.93
CA SER A 120 6.12 9.98 3.19
C SER A 120 6.95 11.26 3.00
N GLY A 121 7.36 11.58 1.76
CA GLY A 121 8.24 12.69 1.43
C GLY A 121 9.74 12.39 1.62
N VAL A 122 10.09 11.22 2.17
CA VAL A 122 11.48 10.80 2.38
C VAL A 122 12.04 10.21 1.09
N GLU A 123 13.26 10.63 0.74
CA GLU A 123 14.03 10.03 -0.34
C GLU A 123 14.81 8.82 0.19
N LYS A 124 14.71 7.70 -0.51
CA LYS A 124 15.32 6.44 -0.10
C LYS A 124 16.10 5.83 -1.25
N LEU A 125 17.29 5.33 -0.95
CA LEU A 125 18.08 4.50 -1.85
C LEU A 125 17.56 3.06 -1.80
N ILE A 126 17.28 2.49 -2.97
CA ILE A 126 16.78 1.12 -3.15
C ILE A 126 17.63 0.46 -4.24
N ASP A 127 17.96 -0.82 -4.09
CA ASP A 127 18.69 -1.57 -5.12
C ASP A 127 17.96 -1.52 -6.47
N SER A 128 18.68 -1.30 -7.56
CA SER A 128 18.10 -1.21 -8.90
C SER A 128 17.53 -2.53 -9.41
N SER A 129 17.95 -3.66 -8.83
CA SER A 129 17.38 -4.99 -9.09
C SER A 129 16.04 -5.24 -8.39
N CYS A 130 15.65 -4.41 -7.42
CA CYS A 130 14.32 -4.49 -6.80
C CYS A 130 13.23 -4.24 -7.85
N ARG A 131 12.13 -4.98 -7.71
CA ARG A 131 10.96 -4.82 -8.59
C ARG A 131 10.03 -3.73 -8.09
N ALA A 132 9.36 -3.07 -9.04
CA ALA A 132 8.27 -2.15 -8.78
C ALA A 132 7.20 -2.29 -9.86
N THR A 133 6.01 -1.76 -9.60
CA THR A 133 4.90 -1.72 -10.56
C THR A 133 4.64 -0.29 -11.01
N ILE A 134 4.49 -0.07 -12.31
CA ILE A 134 4.24 1.27 -12.86
C ILE A 134 2.82 1.72 -12.52
N GLY A 135 2.69 2.98 -12.10
CA GLY A 135 1.43 3.66 -11.80
C GLY A 135 1.18 3.88 -10.32
N VAL A 136 -0.09 4.15 -10.00
CA VAL A 136 -0.58 4.47 -8.64
C VAL A 136 -1.42 3.30 -8.13
N VAL A 137 -1.42 3.07 -6.81
CA VAL A 137 -2.35 2.10 -6.20
C VAL A 137 -3.79 2.57 -6.43
N SER A 138 -4.69 1.64 -6.77
CA SER A 138 -6.10 1.95 -7.00
C SER A 138 -6.81 2.58 -5.79
N ASN A 139 -8.00 3.13 -6.04
CA ASN A 139 -8.88 3.73 -5.04
C ASN A 139 -8.31 4.99 -4.32
N PRO A 140 -8.00 6.07 -5.05
CA PRO A 140 -7.52 7.32 -4.44
C PRO A 140 -8.56 8.00 -3.53
N GLU A 141 -9.85 7.80 -3.78
CA GLU A 141 -10.94 8.39 -3.00
C GLU A 141 -11.08 7.81 -1.58
N HIS A 142 -10.34 6.74 -1.26
CA HIS A 142 -10.37 6.12 0.06
C HIS A 142 -10.12 7.10 1.20
N ALA A 143 -9.23 8.09 0.99
CA ALA A 143 -8.90 9.10 1.99
C ALA A 143 -10.05 10.08 2.28
N THR A 144 -10.90 10.34 1.29
CA THR A 144 -12.00 11.32 1.39
C THR A 144 -13.25 10.72 2.06
N LYS A 145 -13.34 9.38 2.14
CA LYS A 145 -14.49 8.67 2.70
C LYS A 145 -14.63 8.93 4.21
N LYS A 146 -15.70 9.62 4.62
CA LYS A 146 -16.05 9.88 6.03
C LYS A 146 -16.91 8.77 6.62
N LEU A 147 -16.62 8.36 7.86
CA LEU A 147 -17.46 7.45 8.63
C LEU A 147 -18.65 8.25 9.22
N ARG A 148 -19.89 7.88 8.89
CA ARG A 148 -21.10 8.65 9.29
C ARG A 148 -21.74 8.20 10.60
N LYS A 149 -21.37 7.04 11.15
CA LYS A 149 -21.91 6.52 12.42
C LYS A 149 -20.83 5.80 13.23
N ALA A 150 -20.96 5.82 14.55
CA ALA A 150 -20.01 5.17 15.47
C ALA A 150 -19.83 3.67 15.17
N GLY A 151 -20.94 2.96 14.90
CA GLY A 151 -20.93 1.53 14.56
C GLY A 151 -20.13 1.19 13.30
N HIS A 152 -19.98 2.13 12.35
CA HIS A 152 -19.20 1.88 11.13
C HIS A 152 -17.71 1.68 11.45
N SER A 153 -17.18 2.36 12.48
CA SER A 153 -15.82 2.13 12.98
C SER A 153 -15.65 0.71 13.54
N ARG A 154 -16.68 0.19 14.21
CA ARG A 154 -16.70 -1.18 14.76
C ARG A 154 -16.68 -2.24 13.67
N TRP A 155 -17.37 -2.02 12.56
CA TRP A 155 -17.35 -2.92 11.40
C TRP A 155 -15.96 -3.02 10.76
N LEU A 156 -15.13 -1.98 10.89
CA LEU A 156 -13.72 -1.98 10.48
C LEU A 156 -12.78 -2.65 11.51
N GLY A 157 -13.33 -3.26 12.57
CA GLY A 157 -12.55 -3.91 13.63
C GLY A 157 -11.92 -2.95 14.66
N ARG A 158 -12.20 -1.65 14.59
CA ARG A 158 -11.67 -0.67 15.54
C ARG A 158 -12.51 -0.63 16.81
N ARG A 159 -11.90 -0.85 17.98
CA ARG A 159 -12.56 -0.73 19.30
C ARG A 159 -12.54 0.73 19.77
N PRO A 160 -13.50 1.16 20.61
CA PRO A 160 -13.44 2.48 21.23
C PRO A 160 -12.17 2.61 22.07
N VAL A 161 -11.48 3.76 21.93
CA VAL A 161 -10.26 4.08 22.69
C VAL A 161 -10.59 5.15 23.72
N VAL A 162 -10.25 4.90 24.99
CA VAL A 162 -10.46 5.84 26.09
C VAL A 162 -9.29 6.83 26.16
N ARG A 163 -9.58 8.11 26.40
CA ARG A 163 -8.55 9.16 26.55
C ARG A 163 -7.89 9.04 27.92
N GLY A 164 -6.59 9.30 28.01
CA GLY A 164 -5.86 9.26 29.29
C GLY A 164 -6.40 10.19 30.38
N VAL A 165 -7.01 11.32 30.02
CA VAL A 165 -7.63 12.27 30.96
C VAL A 165 -8.88 11.70 31.65
N ALA A 166 -9.52 10.68 31.05
CA ALA A 166 -10.67 10.02 31.63
C ALA A 166 -10.30 8.84 32.55
N MET A 167 -9.00 8.60 32.76
CA MET A 167 -8.47 7.47 33.53
C MET A 167 -7.97 7.94 34.91
N ASN A 168 -7.65 6.97 35.78
CA ASN A 168 -7.03 7.26 37.07
C ASN A 168 -5.52 7.48 36.93
N PRO A 169 -4.85 8.13 37.91
CA PRO A 169 -3.40 8.35 37.88
C PRO A 169 -2.56 7.06 37.75
N VAL A 170 -3.11 5.92 38.20
CA VAL A 170 -2.47 4.60 38.10
C VAL A 170 -2.41 4.09 36.65
N ASP A 171 -3.38 4.46 35.82
CA ASP A 171 -3.53 3.91 34.46
C ASP A 171 -2.82 4.77 33.41
N HIS A 172 -2.79 6.09 33.61
CA HIS A 172 -2.27 7.02 32.62
C HIS A 172 -1.57 8.21 33.29
N PRO A 173 -0.44 8.71 32.72
CA PRO A 173 0.21 9.94 33.16
C PRO A 173 -0.63 11.23 33.05
N HIS A 174 -1.86 11.15 32.58
CA HIS A 174 -2.80 12.28 32.50
C HIS A 174 -4.05 12.02 33.34
N GLY A 175 -4.10 10.91 34.07
CA GLY A 175 -5.25 10.52 34.85
C GLY A 175 -5.36 11.28 36.16
N GLY A 176 -6.57 11.32 36.70
CA GLY A 176 -6.92 11.99 37.94
C GLY A 176 -7.04 13.51 37.87
N GLY A 177 -7.08 14.12 39.06
CA GLY A 177 -7.49 15.52 39.26
C GLY A 177 -9.01 15.66 39.43
N GLU A 178 -9.43 16.75 40.05
CA GLU A 178 -10.84 17.10 40.18
C GLU A 178 -11.35 17.74 38.87
N GLY A 179 -12.42 17.19 38.30
CA GLY A 179 -12.98 17.66 37.04
C GLY A 179 -12.06 17.45 35.82
N LYS A 180 -12.24 18.28 34.78
CA LYS A 180 -11.46 18.17 33.53
C LYS A 180 -10.10 18.85 33.71
N SER A 181 -9.03 18.06 33.86
CA SER A 181 -7.65 18.55 33.91
C SER A 181 -6.93 18.35 32.56
N LYS A 182 -6.05 19.29 32.19
CA LYS A 182 -5.18 19.14 31.00
C LYS A 182 -3.91 18.34 31.29
N SER A 183 -3.57 18.20 32.57
CA SER A 183 -2.38 17.55 33.10
C SER A 183 -2.70 17.14 34.54
N SER A 184 -2.29 15.95 34.95
CA SER A 184 -2.40 15.52 36.35
C SER A 184 -1.53 16.42 37.22
N GLY A 185 -2.12 17.41 37.91
CA GLY A 185 -1.52 18.20 39.00
C GLY A 185 -0.23 19.00 38.70
N CYS A 186 -0.26 20.30 38.97
CA CYS A 186 0.85 21.25 39.30
C CYS A 186 2.12 21.34 38.40
N ARG A 187 2.53 20.32 37.64
CA ARG A 187 3.70 20.36 36.75
C ARG A 187 3.23 20.15 35.31
N GLY A 188 2.94 21.26 34.62
CA GLY A 188 2.53 21.28 33.22
C GLY A 188 3.56 20.57 32.33
N GLY A 189 3.30 19.31 32.01
CA GLY A 189 4.17 18.47 31.19
C GLY A 189 3.70 18.36 29.75
N VAL A 190 4.59 17.92 28.87
CA VAL A 190 4.24 17.53 27.49
C VAL A 190 3.26 16.35 27.54
N SER A 191 2.33 16.27 26.59
CA SER A 191 1.44 15.11 26.46
C SER A 191 2.24 13.80 26.36
N LYS A 192 1.91 12.80 27.17
CA LYS A 192 2.59 11.50 27.24
C LYS A 192 1.72 10.35 26.73
N THR A 193 2.38 9.27 26.34
CA THR A 193 1.79 7.93 26.14
C THR A 193 1.44 7.30 27.50
N PRO A 194 0.65 6.21 27.54
CA PRO A 194 0.43 5.44 28.77
C PRO A 194 1.74 5.00 29.44
N TRP A 195 2.80 4.76 28.66
CA TRP A 195 4.13 4.39 29.15
C TRP A 195 5.06 5.59 29.45
N GLY A 196 4.51 6.81 29.59
CA GLY A 196 5.27 7.99 29.99
C GLY A 196 6.14 8.65 28.91
N LYS A 197 6.28 8.06 27.71
CA LYS A 197 7.03 8.67 26.59
C LYS A 197 6.28 9.90 26.03
N PRO A 198 6.96 11.03 25.72
CA PRO A 198 6.32 12.20 25.11
C PRO A 198 5.71 11.89 23.72
N THR A 199 4.54 12.46 23.42
CA THR A 199 3.82 12.29 22.14
C THR A 199 3.86 13.53 21.24
N LYS A 200 4.24 14.68 21.80
CA LYS A 200 4.32 15.97 21.09
C LYS A 200 5.75 16.51 21.13
N SER A 201 5.97 17.70 20.56
CA SER A 201 7.27 18.39 20.56
C SER A 201 8.38 17.68 19.78
N GLY A 202 8.03 16.91 18.74
CA GLY A 202 9.02 16.30 17.84
C GLY A 202 9.85 15.19 18.49
N PHE A 203 9.34 14.54 19.54
CA PHE A 203 9.99 13.36 20.13
C PHE A 203 10.17 12.27 19.07
N LYS A 204 11.43 11.91 18.82
CA LYS A 204 11.80 10.96 17.75
C LYS A 204 11.99 9.57 18.35
N THR A 205 11.15 8.62 17.97
CA THR A 205 11.10 7.27 18.54
C THR A 205 12.06 6.26 17.91
N GLY A 206 12.65 6.56 16.75
CA GLY A 206 13.59 5.67 16.07
C GLY A 206 15.00 5.72 16.69
N PRO A 207 15.75 4.60 16.65
CA PRO A 207 17.10 4.51 17.20
C PRO A 207 18.04 5.52 16.54
N LEU A 208 18.89 6.18 17.34
CA LEU A 208 19.74 7.28 16.89
C LEU A 208 20.73 6.85 15.79
N LYS A 209 21.32 5.65 15.93
CA LYS A 209 22.28 5.06 14.98
C LYS A 209 21.76 4.93 13.55
N ARG A 210 20.44 4.83 13.37
CA ARG A 210 19.81 4.62 12.05
C ARG A 210 19.32 5.92 11.40
N ARG A 211 19.49 7.07 12.07
CA ARG A 211 18.86 8.34 11.71
C ARG A 211 19.86 9.47 11.45
N LYS A 212 21.02 9.41 12.11
CA LYS A 212 22.21 10.18 11.76
C LYS A 212 22.96 9.40 10.68
#